data_AF-A0A954ZE45-F1
#
_entry.id   AF-A0A954ZE45-F1
#
_cell.length_a   1.000
_cell.length_b   1.000
_cell.length_c   1.000
_cell.angle_alpha   90.00
_cell.angle_beta   90.00
_cell.angle_gamma   90.00
#
_symmetry.space_group_name_H-M   'P 1'
#
loop_
_entity.id
_entity.type
_entity.pdbx_description
1 polymer ?
#
loop_
_entity_poly.entity_id
_entity_poly.type
_entity_poly.pdbx_seq_one_letter_code
_entity_poly.pdbx_strand_id
1 'polypeptide(L)'
;MIRRLSLLAMATCGLAALAGPAVAQQFVDEFDVFHDYTGGTVPSGGIWSGIHNPTNGSGVGGNPAGFFVANGQDAFGAPKNGLLFIEDLNGGSSGVGIGWEGGRTSSPFLFRDVPASEDFDAKIKIDAQTAGNWSSAGLLARAKGPATGDTIDPSENFISGTAFRVDDANPGNASVLTKHILNGAQVVDASTNFAGGTSSDPTASAPLPTYLRMTKTGSTFTTQSSLDGTQWFINSVVEAPAISAGSTMEVGLHFQMFGAGQGEVDVDWFSIFVGAQPPTDFLWSRTDAGAWGTATNWVTDTTPASPNSNIAVVRFEDSNAGPSTVYTDADVTAKRLQFDSPNKYAVAGTGVITLEADAGAAGIDVTSGSHEIQTKLVLNSGTAFSVAAGARLDINNSLNLNGNTLTTSGAGVVSINNNLDAGSAGLVANTARLQGSGVINGDLQNNSGGIVSPGNSPGALT
;
A
#
# COMPACT_ATOMS: atom_id res chain seq x y z
N MET A 1 20.78 -44.20 58.41
CA MET A 1 21.63 -43.37 57.52
C MET A 1 20.73 -42.76 56.46
N ILE A 2 20.43 -41.47 56.60
CA ILE A 2 19.44 -40.73 55.81
C ILE A 2 20.07 -40.32 54.47
N ARG A 3 19.52 -40.80 53.35
CA ARG A 3 19.93 -40.38 51.99
C ARG A 3 19.25 -39.05 51.67
N ARG A 4 20.07 -38.01 51.45
CA ARG A 4 19.62 -36.69 50.97
C ARG A 4 19.30 -36.78 49.47
N LEU A 5 18.08 -36.38 49.12
CA LEU A 5 17.60 -36.19 47.76
C LEU A 5 17.95 -34.74 47.36
N SER A 6 18.86 -34.57 46.40
CA SER A 6 19.27 -33.26 45.90
C SER A 6 18.24 -32.78 44.87
N LEU A 7 17.52 -31.70 45.21
CA LEU A 7 16.55 -31.04 44.34
C LEU A 7 17.32 -30.22 43.28
N LEU A 8 17.27 -30.63 42.02
CA LEU A 8 17.87 -29.92 40.89
C LEU A 8 16.90 -28.81 40.46
N ALA A 9 17.25 -27.55 40.73
CA ALA A 9 16.48 -26.39 40.27
C ALA A 9 16.63 -26.26 38.75
N MET A 10 15.56 -26.59 38.02
CA MET A 10 15.48 -26.44 36.57
C MET A 10 15.22 -24.95 36.28
N ALA A 11 16.28 -24.21 35.93
CA ALA A 11 16.15 -22.84 35.46
C ALA A 11 15.47 -22.86 34.08
N THR A 12 14.19 -22.49 34.05
CA THR A 12 13.47 -22.19 32.81
C THR A 12 14.12 -20.97 32.16
N CYS A 13 15.04 -21.23 31.22
CA CYS A 13 15.54 -20.22 30.31
C CYS A 13 14.36 -19.80 29.42
N GLY A 14 13.79 -18.62 29.71
CA GLY A 14 12.72 -18.03 28.90
C GLY A 14 13.28 -17.74 27.52
N LEU A 15 13.05 -18.66 26.58
CA LEU A 15 13.32 -18.46 25.17
C LEU A 15 12.33 -17.39 24.69
N ALA A 16 12.72 -16.12 24.74
CA ALA A 16 12.02 -15.06 24.03
C ALA A 16 12.16 -15.41 22.55
N ALA A 17 11.12 -15.99 21.96
CA ALA A 17 11.02 -16.13 20.53
C ALA A 17 11.05 -14.70 19.97
N LEU A 18 12.18 -14.31 19.41
CA LEU A 18 12.27 -13.12 18.57
C LEU A 18 11.26 -13.34 17.45
N ALA A 19 10.15 -12.61 17.47
CA ALA A 19 9.22 -12.60 16.36
C ALA A 19 10.03 -12.22 15.12
N GLY A 20 10.09 -13.14 14.15
CA GLY A 20 10.71 -12.83 12.87
C GLY A 20 10.04 -11.61 12.25
N PRO A 21 10.73 -10.88 11.35
CA PRO A 21 10.11 -9.77 10.64
C PRO A 21 8.80 -10.24 10.00
N ALA A 22 7.74 -9.47 10.19
CA ALA A 22 6.43 -9.82 9.66
C ALA A 22 6.53 -9.97 8.14
N VAL A 23 6.10 -11.13 7.64
CA VAL A 23 6.07 -11.41 6.21
C VAL A 23 4.92 -10.61 5.63
N ALA A 24 5.23 -9.74 4.67
CA ALA A 24 4.26 -9.09 3.81
C ALA A 24 3.27 -10.11 3.21
N GLN A 25 1.97 -9.86 3.37
CA GLN A 25 0.92 -10.75 2.88
C GLN A 25 -0.14 -9.95 2.12
N GLN A 26 -0.49 -10.43 0.92
CA GLN A 26 -1.60 -9.91 0.15
C GLN A 26 -2.81 -10.84 0.26
N PHE A 27 -3.98 -10.25 0.46
CA PHE A 27 -5.27 -10.91 0.50
C PHE A 27 -6.16 -10.27 -0.56
N VAL A 28 -6.90 -11.10 -1.29
CA VAL A 28 -7.85 -10.68 -2.33
C VAL A 28 -9.11 -11.52 -2.21
N ASP A 29 -10.26 -10.89 -2.36
CA ASP A 29 -11.56 -11.54 -2.53
C ASP A 29 -12.25 -10.89 -3.74
N GLU A 30 -12.48 -11.70 -4.77
CA GLU A 30 -13.17 -11.33 -6.02
C GLU A 30 -14.68 -11.66 -5.95
N PHE A 31 -15.14 -12.21 -4.82
CA PHE A 31 -16.54 -12.58 -4.60
C PHE A 31 -17.15 -13.47 -5.70
N ASP A 32 -16.32 -14.27 -6.36
CA ASP A 32 -16.68 -15.22 -7.44
C ASP A 32 -17.19 -16.56 -6.91
N VAL A 33 -16.98 -16.83 -5.62
CA VAL A 33 -17.52 -17.98 -4.89
C VAL A 33 -18.73 -17.53 -4.07
N PHE A 34 -19.81 -18.33 -4.12
CA PHE A 34 -21.00 -18.05 -3.31
C PHE A 34 -20.68 -18.19 -1.83
N HIS A 35 -20.75 -17.05 -1.13
CA HIS A 35 -20.64 -16.98 0.32
C HIS A 35 -21.82 -16.20 0.88
N ASP A 36 -22.58 -16.87 1.74
CA ASP A 36 -23.66 -16.27 2.51
C ASP A 36 -23.14 -15.92 3.91
N TYR A 37 -23.01 -14.62 4.17
CA TYR A 37 -22.45 -14.08 5.42
C TYR A 37 -23.55 -13.76 6.45
N THR A 38 -24.82 -14.06 6.15
CA THR A 38 -25.97 -13.68 7.00
C THR A 38 -25.98 -14.31 8.38
N GLY A 39 -25.30 -15.45 8.56
CA GLY A 39 -25.15 -16.11 9.86
C GLY A 39 -24.19 -15.42 10.83
N GLY A 40 -23.55 -14.31 10.44
CA GLY A 40 -22.49 -13.67 11.23
C GLY A 40 -21.19 -14.46 11.28
N THR A 41 -21.05 -15.45 10.41
CA THR A 41 -19.85 -16.28 10.30
C THR A 41 -19.23 -16.07 8.93
N VAL A 42 -17.90 -16.01 8.90
CA VAL A 42 -17.13 -16.00 7.64
C VAL A 42 -16.73 -17.43 7.27
N PRO A 43 -16.79 -17.82 5.98
CA PRO A 43 -16.38 -19.15 5.54
C PRO A 43 -14.91 -19.45 5.88
N SER A 44 -14.64 -20.70 6.28
CA SER A 44 -13.27 -21.14 6.51
C SER A 44 -12.47 -21.11 5.21
N GLY A 45 -11.27 -20.53 5.24
CA GLY A 45 -10.39 -20.45 4.07
C GLY A 45 -10.55 -19.17 3.24
N GLY A 46 -11.52 -18.32 3.56
CA GLY A 46 -11.59 -16.95 3.04
C GLY A 46 -10.58 -16.01 3.71
N ILE A 47 -10.55 -14.76 3.25
CA ILE A 47 -9.65 -13.73 3.80
C ILE A 47 -10.21 -13.02 5.04
N TRP A 48 -11.50 -13.20 5.32
CA TRP A 48 -12.19 -12.47 6.38
C TRP A 48 -11.99 -13.13 7.75
N SER A 49 -11.92 -12.31 8.80
CA SER A 49 -11.79 -12.76 10.18
C SER A 49 -13.12 -12.77 10.93
N GLY A 50 -14.07 -11.92 10.51
CA GLY A 50 -15.38 -11.86 11.14
C GLY A 50 -16.30 -10.84 10.48
N ILE A 51 -17.50 -10.74 11.05
CA ILE A 51 -18.53 -9.76 10.67
C ILE A 51 -19.10 -9.17 11.95
N HIS A 52 -19.20 -7.84 11.99
CA HIS A 52 -20.00 -7.12 12.98
C HIS A 52 -21.36 -6.76 12.39
N ASN A 53 -22.38 -6.78 13.27
CA ASN A 53 -23.78 -6.46 12.93
C ASN A 53 -24.29 -7.17 11.67
N PRO A 54 -24.21 -8.51 11.60
CA PRO A 54 -24.64 -9.26 10.43
C PRO A 54 -26.15 -9.21 10.19
N THR A 55 -26.93 -8.68 11.14
CA THR A 55 -28.38 -8.49 11.06
C THR A 55 -28.75 -7.14 11.67
N ASN A 56 -29.68 -6.42 11.05
CA ASN A 56 -30.18 -5.11 11.47
C ASN A 56 -31.52 -5.28 12.19
N GLY A 57 -31.48 -6.02 13.29
CA GLY A 57 -32.69 -6.47 13.97
C GLY A 57 -33.55 -7.40 13.09
N SER A 58 -34.73 -7.76 13.59
CA SER A 58 -35.73 -8.45 12.78
C SER A 58 -36.25 -7.47 11.72
N GLY A 59 -35.94 -7.71 10.44
CA GLY A 59 -36.42 -6.89 9.34
C GLY A 59 -37.96 -6.75 9.32
N VAL A 60 -38.49 -5.86 8.48
CA VAL A 60 -39.94 -5.72 8.29
C VAL A 60 -40.52 -7.08 7.88
N GLY A 61 -41.34 -7.69 8.74
CA GLY A 61 -41.93 -9.01 8.51
C GLY A 61 -41.20 -10.21 9.14
N GLY A 62 -40.18 -9.98 9.98
CA GLY A 62 -39.54 -11.05 10.76
C GLY A 62 -38.52 -11.91 10.00
N ASN A 63 -38.24 -11.58 8.73
CA ASN A 63 -37.09 -12.15 8.02
C ASN A 63 -35.83 -11.35 8.37
N PRO A 64 -34.73 -12.02 8.78
CA PRO A 64 -33.44 -11.36 8.88
C PRO A 64 -33.04 -10.89 7.47
N ALA A 65 -32.89 -9.59 7.30
CA ALA A 65 -32.32 -9.02 6.09
C ALA A 65 -30.82 -9.33 6.09
N GLY A 66 -30.34 -10.01 5.05
CA GLY A 66 -28.94 -10.37 4.91
C GLY A 66 -28.12 -9.21 4.37
N PHE A 67 -27.05 -8.83 5.06
CA PHE A 67 -26.24 -7.66 4.68
C PHE A 67 -25.10 -7.97 3.72
N PHE A 68 -24.65 -9.21 3.61
CA PHE A 68 -23.48 -9.55 2.81
C PHE A 68 -23.77 -10.86 2.09
N VAL A 69 -23.92 -10.79 0.77
CA VAL A 69 -24.16 -11.96 -0.08
C VAL A 69 -23.20 -11.90 -1.26
N ALA A 70 -22.21 -12.81 -1.30
CA ALA A 70 -21.29 -12.91 -2.44
C ALA A 70 -21.85 -13.88 -3.49
N ASN A 71 -21.74 -13.53 -4.77
CA ASN A 71 -22.16 -14.34 -5.92
C ASN A 71 -23.63 -14.83 -5.83
N GLY A 72 -24.51 -14.02 -5.24
CA GLY A 72 -25.88 -14.42 -4.88
C GLY A 72 -26.98 -13.78 -5.71
N GLN A 73 -28.16 -13.62 -5.12
CA GLN A 73 -29.28 -12.87 -5.68
C GLN A 73 -29.68 -11.73 -4.74
N ASP A 74 -30.13 -10.61 -5.28
CA ASP A 74 -30.74 -9.53 -4.50
C ASP A 74 -32.12 -9.94 -3.92
N ALA A 75 -32.72 -9.09 -3.09
CA ALA A 75 -34.06 -9.35 -2.53
C ALA A 75 -35.17 -9.49 -3.59
N PHE A 76 -34.93 -9.09 -4.84
CA PHE A 76 -35.86 -9.22 -5.96
C PHE A 76 -35.56 -10.44 -6.85
N GLY A 77 -34.52 -11.22 -6.52
CA GLY A 77 -34.11 -12.42 -7.25
C GLY A 77 -33.19 -12.16 -8.45
N ALA A 78 -32.67 -10.94 -8.63
CA ALA A 78 -31.71 -10.66 -9.69
C ALA A 78 -30.31 -11.20 -9.30
N PRO A 79 -29.63 -11.94 -10.19
CA PRO A 79 -28.32 -12.49 -9.90
C PRO A 79 -27.23 -11.41 -9.84
N LYS A 80 -26.37 -11.50 -8.83
CA LYS A 80 -25.22 -10.63 -8.56
C LYS A 80 -23.93 -11.45 -8.65
N ASN A 81 -23.70 -12.04 -9.82
CA ASN A 81 -22.61 -12.99 -10.01
C ASN A 81 -21.25 -12.29 -9.94
N GLY A 82 -20.32 -12.81 -9.14
CA GLY A 82 -18.98 -12.21 -8.98
C GLY A 82 -18.97 -10.87 -8.24
N LEU A 83 -20.01 -10.58 -7.47
CA LEU A 83 -20.12 -9.36 -6.67
C LEU A 83 -20.43 -9.72 -5.22
N LEU A 84 -19.93 -8.94 -4.28
CA LEU A 84 -20.50 -8.86 -2.94
C LEU A 84 -21.62 -7.83 -2.95
N PHE A 85 -22.83 -8.35 -2.77
CA PHE A 85 -24.05 -7.58 -2.61
C PHE A 85 -24.27 -7.23 -1.14
N ILE A 86 -24.53 -5.95 -0.88
CA ILE A 86 -24.90 -5.46 0.45
C ILE A 86 -26.22 -4.71 0.34
N GLU A 87 -27.19 -5.15 1.14
CA GLU A 87 -28.52 -4.53 1.18
C GLU A 87 -28.92 -4.20 2.60
N ASP A 88 -29.51 -3.01 2.77
CA ASP A 88 -30.27 -2.66 3.95
C ASP A 88 -31.75 -2.57 3.62
N LEU A 89 -32.55 -3.43 4.24
CA LEU A 89 -34.01 -3.49 4.09
C LEU A 89 -34.73 -2.79 5.26
N ASN A 90 -34.11 -1.84 5.95
CA ASN A 90 -34.74 -1.06 7.01
C ASN A 90 -35.83 -0.09 6.48
N GLY A 91 -36.90 -0.65 5.91
CA GLY A 91 -38.16 0.02 5.59
C GLY A 91 -39.08 0.23 6.80
N GLY A 92 -38.56 0.08 8.02
CA GLY A 92 -39.31 0.37 9.24
C GLY A 92 -39.61 1.87 9.37
N SER A 93 -40.84 2.21 9.73
CA SER A 93 -41.30 3.59 9.90
C SER A 93 -40.60 4.40 11.02
N SER A 94 -39.67 3.79 11.76
CA SER A 94 -38.94 4.41 12.87
C SER A 94 -37.80 5.33 12.43
N GLY A 95 -37.38 5.30 11.15
CA GLY A 95 -36.43 6.28 10.60
C GLY A 95 -35.06 6.33 11.29
N VAL A 96 -34.66 5.28 12.00
CA VAL A 96 -33.35 5.20 12.64
C VAL A 96 -32.39 4.59 11.62
N GLY A 97 -31.63 5.43 10.92
CA GLY A 97 -30.56 4.99 10.04
C GLY A 97 -29.54 4.12 10.78
N ILE A 98 -29.00 3.12 10.09
CA ILE A 98 -27.85 2.34 10.57
C ILE A 98 -26.57 3.07 10.20
N GLY A 99 -25.62 3.13 11.13
CA GLY A 99 -24.40 3.85 10.83
C GLY A 99 -23.28 3.62 11.81
N TRP A 100 -22.11 4.08 11.34
CA TRP A 100 -20.92 4.34 12.10
C TRP A 100 -20.84 5.86 12.32
N GLU A 101 -21.49 6.36 13.38
CA GLU A 101 -21.61 7.79 13.70
C GLU A 101 -21.82 8.06 15.19
N GLY A 102 -21.04 8.95 15.81
CA GLY A 102 -21.44 9.67 17.03
C GLY A 102 -22.13 8.83 18.11
N GLY A 103 -21.60 7.63 18.43
CA GLY A 103 -22.23 6.67 19.34
C GLY A 103 -23.24 5.72 18.67
N ARG A 104 -23.19 5.51 17.36
CA ARG A 104 -23.89 4.46 16.62
C ARG A 104 -22.85 3.63 15.90
N THR A 105 -22.97 2.34 16.05
CA THR A 105 -22.04 1.32 15.57
C THR A 105 -22.84 0.13 15.06
N SER A 106 -24.00 0.42 14.46
CA SER A 106 -25.01 -0.59 14.11
C SER A 106 -24.91 -1.06 12.67
N SER A 107 -23.95 -0.51 11.92
CA SER A 107 -23.78 -0.82 10.51
C SER A 107 -23.04 -2.14 10.32
N PRO A 108 -23.40 -2.90 9.28
CA PRO A 108 -22.68 -4.12 8.91
C PRO A 108 -21.22 -3.80 8.61
N PHE A 109 -20.31 -4.64 9.10
CA PHE A 109 -18.88 -4.50 8.87
C PHE A 109 -18.24 -5.88 8.70
N LEU A 110 -17.85 -6.22 7.47
CA LEU A 110 -17.12 -7.44 7.12
C LEU A 110 -15.63 -7.12 7.16
N PHE A 111 -14.87 -7.80 8.02
CA PHE A 111 -13.53 -7.36 8.37
C PHE A 111 -12.50 -8.48 8.45
N ARG A 112 -11.24 -8.07 8.32
CA ARG A 112 -10.05 -8.87 8.60
C ARG A 112 -9.30 -8.27 9.79
N ASP A 113 -8.81 -9.14 10.66
CA ASP A 113 -7.87 -8.79 11.72
C ASP A 113 -6.50 -8.44 11.12
N VAL A 114 -5.99 -7.25 11.42
CA VAL A 114 -4.67 -6.76 11.02
C VAL A 114 -3.89 -6.43 12.29
N PRO A 115 -2.66 -6.93 12.51
CA PRO A 115 -1.90 -6.54 13.68
C PRO A 115 -1.67 -5.02 13.68
N ALA A 116 -1.93 -4.35 14.80
CA ALA A 116 -1.91 -2.87 14.86
C ALA A 116 -0.51 -2.27 14.59
N SER A 117 0.54 -3.05 14.84
CA SER A 117 1.93 -2.71 14.54
C SER A 117 2.26 -2.72 13.05
N GLU A 118 1.43 -3.37 12.22
CA GLU A 118 1.68 -3.49 10.79
C GLU A 118 1.06 -2.33 10.02
N ASP A 119 1.73 -1.99 8.93
CA ASP A 119 1.19 -1.12 7.88
C ASP A 119 0.23 -1.91 6.99
N PHE A 120 -0.68 -1.22 6.31
CA PHE A 120 -1.56 -1.88 5.34
C PHE A 120 -1.92 -0.97 4.17
N ASP A 121 -2.33 -1.60 3.07
CA ASP A 121 -2.96 -0.96 1.90
C ASP A 121 -4.21 -1.75 1.52
N ALA A 122 -5.38 -1.22 1.87
CA ALA A 122 -6.68 -1.79 1.54
C ALA A 122 -7.29 -1.04 0.36
N LYS A 123 -7.80 -1.77 -0.64
CA LYS A 123 -8.42 -1.24 -1.85
C LYS A 123 -9.74 -1.97 -2.12
N ILE A 124 -10.70 -1.26 -2.67
CA ILE A 124 -11.98 -1.81 -3.13
C ILE A 124 -12.42 -1.17 -4.43
N LYS A 125 -13.24 -1.90 -5.17
CA LYS A 125 -14.05 -1.34 -6.27
C LYS A 125 -15.52 -1.50 -5.96
N ILE A 126 -16.22 -0.37 -5.89
CA ILE A 126 -17.68 -0.29 -5.81
C ILE A 126 -18.19 -0.19 -7.25
N ASP A 127 -18.88 -1.22 -7.71
CA ASP A 127 -19.40 -1.29 -9.07
C ASP A 127 -20.67 -0.46 -9.22
N ALA A 128 -21.56 -0.56 -8.22
CA ALA A 128 -22.80 0.19 -8.18
C ALA A 128 -23.26 0.49 -6.74
N GLN A 129 -23.98 1.59 -6.55
CA GLN A 129 -24.68 1.94 -5.30
C GLN A 129 -26.09 2.37 -5.69
N THR A 130 -26.95 1.38 -5.95
CA THR A 130 -28.18 1.50 -6.74
C THR A 130 -29.38 2.02 -5.95
N ALA A 131 -29.39 1.87 -4.62
CA ALA A 131 -30.41 2.42 -3.73
C ALA A 131 -29.81 3.09 -2.49
N GLY A 132 -30.57 4.00 -1.88
CA GLY A 132 -30.29 4.52 -0.54
C GLY A 132 -30.02 6.01 -0.54
N ASN A 133 -31.03 6.76 -0.11
CA ASN A 133 -30.91 8.16 0.20
C ASN A 133 -29.99 8.36 1.41
N TRP A 134 -28.94 9.19 1.28
CA TRP A 134 -27.94 9.41 2.32
C TRP A 134 -27.25 8.11 2.76
N SER A 135 -26.79 7.32 1.80
CA SER A 135 -26.08 6.06 2.04
C SER A 135 -24.59 6.20 1.78
N SER A 136 -23.76 5.43 2.50
CA SER A 136 -22.34 5.35 2.20
C SER A 136 -21.81 3.92 2.29
N ALA A 137 -20.94 3.57 1.36
CA ALA A 137 -20.28 2.27 1.31
C ALA A 137 -18.77 2.47 1.17
N GLY A 138 -17.97 1.66 1.86
CA GLY A 138 -16.53 1.73 1.65
C GLY A 138 -15.66 1.00 2.67
N LEU A 139 -14.48 1.56 2.88
CA LEU A 139 -13.46 1.00 3.76
C LEU A 139 -13.58 1.59 5.17
N LEU A 140 -13.45 0.73 6.19
CA LEU A 140 -13.33 1.12 7.59
C LEU A 140 -12.16 0.40 8.25
N ALA A 141 -11.39 1.16 9.04
CA ALA A 141 -10.38 0.64 9.93
C ALA A 141 -10.69 1.10 11.37
N ARG A 142 -10.76 0.16 12.31
CA ARG A 142 -11.05 0.45 13.72
C ARG A 142 -10.10 -0.26 14.66
N ALA A 143 -9.98 0.28 15.87
CA ALA A 143 -9.46 -0.51 16.99
C ALA A 143 -10.37 -1.71 17.20
N LYS A 144 -9.80 -2.89 17.44
CA LYS A 144 -10.57 -4.11 17.66
C LYS A 144 -11.55 -3.91 18.83
N GLY A 145 -12.85 -4.05 18.52
CA GLY A 145 -13.93 -3.92 19.49
C GLY A 145 -14.16 -5.17 20.34
N PRO A 146 -15.00 -5.08 21.39
CA PRO A 146 -15.50 -6.26 22.09
C PRO A 146 -16.30 -7.17 21.14
N ALA A 147 -16.13 -8.49 21.27
CA ALA A 147 -16.68 -9.49 20.35
C ALA A 147 -18.21 -9.69 20.41
N THR A 148 -18.95 -8.93 21.23
CA THR A 148 -20.38 -9.19 21.49
C THR A 148 -21.22 -7.93 21.32
N GLY A 149 -21.96 -7.87 20.21
CA GLY A 149 -23.17 -7.07 20.03
C GLY A 149 -22.96 -5.57 20.23
N ASP A 150 -22.70 -4.88 19.13
CA ASP A 150 -22.35 -3.48 19.07
C ASP A 150 -23.48 -2.58 19.61
N THR A 151 -23.40 -2.32 20.92
CA THR A 151 -24.21 -1.31 21.60
C THR A 151 -23.30 -0.11 21.76
N ILE A 152 -23.67 1.01 21.12
CA ILE A 152 -23.17 2.38 21.34
C ILE A 152 -21.93 2.39 22.25
N ASP A 153 -20.75 2.10 21.71
CA ASP A 153 -19.53 2.16 22.49
C ASP A 153 -18.92 3.57 22.32
N PRO A 154 -19.05 4.45 23.33
CA PRO A 154 -18.52 5.80 23.26
C PRO A 154 -16.98 5.83 23.34
N SER A 155 -16.30 4.69 23.42
CA SER A 155 -14.84 4.60 23.41
C SER A 155 -14.26 4.22 22.05
N GLU A 156 -15.10 4.03 21.03
CA GLU A 156 -14.63 3.59 19.73
C GLU A 156 -13.75 4.60 19.01
N ASN A 157 -12.78 4.05 18.29
CA ASN A 157 -11.87 4.79 17.43
C ASN A 157 -11.89 4.12 16.06
N PHE A 158 -12.28 4.86 15.03
CA PHE A 158 -12.28 4.37 13.66
C PHE A 158 -12.05 5.48 12.64
N ILE A 159 -11.56 5.07 11.48
CA ILE A 159 -11.47 5.88 10.27
C ILE A 159 -12.23 5.16 9.17
N SER A 160 -13.03 5.90 8.40
CA SER A 160 -13.69 5.37 7.22
C SER A 160 -13.43 6.25 6.00
N GLY A 161 -13.27 5.65 4.83
CA GLY A 161 -13.28 6.31 3.52
C GLY A 161 -14.33 5.65 2.65
N THR A 162 -15.36 6.41 2.27
CA THR A 162 -16.59 5.86 1.66
C THR A 162 -17.02 6.61 0.42
N ALA A 163 -17.61 5.90 -0.53
CA ALA A 163 -18.48 6.51 -1.53
C ALA A 163 -19.78 6.91 -0.80
N PHE A 164 -20.20 8.15 -1.00
CA PHE A 164 -21.37 8.71 -0.35
C PHE A 164 -22.38 9.18 -1.39
N ARG A 165 -23.61 8.72 -1.23
CA ARG A 165 -24.75 9.04 -2.09
C ARG A 165 -25.77 9.85 -1.31
N VAL A 166 -26.19 10.97 -1.89
CA VAL A 166 -26.98 11.99 -1.20
C VAL A 166 -28.45 11.98 -1.60
N ASP A 167 -28.80 11.45 -2.78
CA ASP A 167 -30.18 11.28 -3.21
C ASP A 167 -30.43 10.08 -4.15
N ASP A 168 -31.70 9.67 -4.23
CA ASP A 168 -32.12 8.60 -5.12
C ASP A 168 -32.21 9.05 -6.59
N ALA A 169 -32.33 10.35 -6.84
CA ALA A 169 -32.54 10.93 -8.16
C ALA A 169 -31.31 10.79 -9.07
N ASN A 170 -30.12 10.59 -8.49
CA ASN A 170 -28.87 10.49 -9.20
C ASN A 170 -28.11 9.17 -8.88
N PRO A 171 -28.62 8.00 -9.33
CA PRO A 171 -28.04 6.70 -9.00
C PRO A 171 -26.62 6.47 -9.55
N GLY A 172 -26.19 7.26 -10.54
CA GLY A 172 -24.84 7.17 -11.10
C GLY A 172 -23.80 8.01 -10.35
N ASN A 173 -24.18 8.70 -9.28
CA ASN A 173 -23.41 9.79 -8.72
C ASN A 173 -23.00 9.51 -7.26
N ALA A 174 -21.70 9.52 -6.98
CA ALA A 174 -21.17 9.48 -5.63
C ALA A 174 -20.22 10.66 -5.36
N SER A 175 -20.22 11.14 -4.11
CA SER A 175 -19.14 11.93 -3.51
C SER A 175 -18.25 11.01 -2.67
N VAL A 176 -17.15 11.53 -2.11
CA VAL A 176 -16.36 10.78 -1.12
C VAL A 176 -16.55 11.39 0.26
N LEU A 177 -16.84 10.54 1.24
CA LEU A 177 -17.00 10.91 2.64
C LEU A 177 -15.94 10.21 3.47
N THR A 178 -15.14 11.00 4.18
CA THR A 178 -14.17 10.51 5.16
C THR A 178 -14.60 10.87 6.57
N LYS A 179 -14.63 9.89 7.46
CA LYS A 179 -14.92 10.09 8.89
C LYS A 179 -13.73 9.67 9.73
N HIS A 180 -13.47 10.44 10.77
CA HIS A 180 -12.56 10.07 11.87
C HIS A 180 -13.30 10.21 13.19
N ILE A 181 -13.50 9.09 13.87
CA ILE A 181 -14.09 9.04 15.20
C ILE A 181 -12.98 8.73 16.21
N LEU A 182 -12.89 9.54 17.26
CA LEU A 182 -11.99 9.37 18.38
C LEU A 182 -12.79 9.36 19.68
N ASN A 183 -12.75 8.26 20.42
CA ASN A 183 -13.55 8.02 21.62
C ASN A 183 -15.02 8.39 21.40
N GLY A 184 -15.63 7.80 20.37
CA GLY A 184 -17.03 7.99 20.01
C GLY A 184 -17.38 9.39 19.47
N ALA A 185 -16.48 10.37 19.57
CA ALA A 185 -16.68 11.72 19.08
C ALA A 185 -16.17 11.86 17.65
N GLN A 186 -16.98 12.47 16.79
CA GLN A 186 -16.57 12.80 15.43
C GLN A 186 -15.58 13.97 15.45
N VAL A 187 -14.33 13.69 15.09
CA VAL A 187 -13.25 14.67 15.06
C VAL A 187 -13.07 15.27 13.68
N VAL A 188 -13.24 14.46 12.64
CA VAL A 188 -13.21 14.91 11.24
C VAL A 188 -14.43 14.38 10.51
N ASP A 189 -15.13 15.30 9.85
CA ASP A 189 -16.10 15.01 8.80
C ASP A 189 -15.69 15.78 7.55
N ALA A 190 -15.13 15.08 6.58
CA ALA A 190 -14.69 15.69 5.33
C ALA A 190 -15.40 15.01 4.17
N SER A 191 -16.34 15.74 3.56
CA SER A 191 -16.86 15.42 2.23
C SER A 191 -15.99 16.11 1.19
N THR A 192 -15.37 15.33 0.31
CA THR A 192 -14.59 15.85 -0.82
C THR A 192 -15.22 15.37 -2.12
N ASN A 193 -15.20 16.23 -3.15
CA ASN A 193 -15.48 15.75 -4.50
C ASN A 193 -14.34 14.87 -4.98
N PHE A 194 -14.66 13.89 -5.81
CA PHE A 194 -13.67 13.22 -6.65
C PHE A 194 -12.85 14.27 -7.41
N ALA A 195 -11.53 14.12 -7.44
CA ALA A 195 -10.52 15.09 -7.93
C ALA A 195 -10.01 16.16 -6.94
N GLY A 196 -10.20 15.98 -5.62
CA GLY A 196 -9.51 16.79 -4.60
C GLY A 196 -10.01 18.23 -4.46
N GLY A 197 -11.16 18.55 -5.05
CA GLY A 197 -11.85 19.83 -4.84
C GLY A 197 -12.62 19.81 -3.51
N THR A 198 -12.37 20.79 -2.64
CA THR A 198 -13.26 21.08 -1.51
C THR A 198 -14.57 21.64 -2.07
N SER A 199 -15.62 20.83 -2.06
CA SER A 199 -16.94 21.24 -2.50
C SER A 199 -17.88 21.19 -1.31
N SER A 200 -18.51 22.33 -1.03
CA SER A 200 -19.70 22.39 -0.19
C SER A 200 -20.96 21.94 -0.95
N ASP A 201 -20.83 21.55 -2.21
CA ASP A 201 -21.91 21.07 -3.05
C ASP A 201 -21.93 19.53 -3.05
N PRO A 202 -22.83 18.91 -2.25
CA PRO A 202 -22.99 17.46 -2.19
C PRO A 202 -23.61 16.86 -3.46
N THR A 203 -23.92 17.68 -4.48
CA THR A 203 -24.47 17.22 -5.76
C THR A 203 -23.40 17.03 -6.85
N ALA A 204 -22.15 17.44 -6.58
CA ALA A 204 -21.06 17.27 -7.51
C ALA A 204 -20.62 15.80 -7.56
N SER A 205 -20.95 15.18 -8.68
CA SER A 205 -20.95 13.74 -8.84
C SER A 205 -19.81 13.21 -9.69
N ALA A 206 -19.22 12.11 -9.28
CA ALA A 206 -18.46 11.26 -10.19
C ALA A 206 -19.23 9.97 -10.52
N PRO A 207 -19.06 9.43 -11.74
CA PRO A 207 -19.69 8.19 -12.14
C PRO A 207 -19.18 7.00 -11.32
N LEU A 208 -20.06 6.05 -11.03
CA LEU A 208 -19.67 4.68 -10.67
C LEU A 208 -19.24 3.91 -11.95
N PRO A 209 -18.26 2.98 -11.88
CA PRO A 209 -17.63 2.44 -10.68
C PRO A 209 -16.69 3.43 -9.99
N THR A 210 -16.53 3.25 -8.68
CA THR A 210 -15.60 4.02 -7.85
C THR A 210 -14.62 3.07 -7.17
N TYR A 211 -13.37 3.49 -7.11
CA TYR A 211 -12.32 2.80 -6.37
C TYR A 211 -12.02 3.58 -5.10
N LEU A 212 -11.93 2.89 -3.95
CA LEU A 212 -11.52 3.48 -2.69
C LEU A 212 -10.27 2.77 -2.17
N ARG A 213 -9.40 3.53 -1.52
CA ARG A 213 -8.15 3.02 -0.93
C ARG A 213 -7.93 3.62 0.44
N MET A 214 -7.41 2.81 1.35
CA MET A 214 -6.98 3.23 2.66
C MET A 214 -5.59 2.65 2.93
N THR A 215 -4.62 3.52 3.15
CA THR A 215 -3.28 3.11 3.59
C THR A 215 -3.06 3.50 5.04
N LYS A 216 -2.30 2.67 5.76
CA LYS A 216 -1.75 2.98 7.09
C LYS A 216 -0.24 2.86 7.03
N THR A 217 0.45 3.90 7.49
CA THR A 217 1.90 3.92 7.70
C THR A 217 2.19 4.42 9.11
N GLY A 218 2.72 3.56 9.98
CA GLY A 218 2.81 3.84 11.41
C GLY A 218 1.42 4.07 12.00
N SER A 219 1.16 5.27 12.51
CA SER A 219 -0.15 5.72 13.03
C SER A 219 -0.91 6.67 12.10
N THR A 220 -0.36 6.95 10.91
CA THR A 220 -0.99 7.80 9.91
C THR A 220 -1.85 6.97 8.95
N PHE A 221 -3.09 7.40 8.73
CA PHE A 221 -4.02 6.82 7.78
C PHE A 221 -4.27 7.79 6.63
N THR A 222 -4.24 7.29 5.40
CA THR A 222 -4.59 8.07 4.20
C THR A 222 -5.74 7.40 3.48
N THR A 223 -6.82 8.14 3.26
CA THR A 223 -7.95 7.69 2.44
C THR A 223 -7.88 8.32 1.05
N GLN A 224 -8.09 7.52 0.01
CA GLN A 224 -7.99 7.93 -1.38
C GLN A 224 -9.15 7.38 -2.20
N SER A 225 -9.40 8.01 -3.34
CA SER A 225 -10.40 7.56 -4.31
C SER A 225 -9.89 7.65 -5.74
N SER A 226 -10.43 6.83 -6.63
CA SER A 226 -10.12 6.83 -8.06
C SER A 226 -11.38 6.51 -8.89
N LEU A 227 -11.40 6.95 -10.14
CA LEU A 227 -12.44 6.62 -11.12
C LEU A 227 -12.02 5.53 -12.10
N ASP A 228 -10.73 5.24 -12.19
CA ASP A 228 -10.16 4.29 -13.14
C ASP A 228 -9.29 3.21 -12.48
N GLY A 229 -9.11 3.30 -11.15
CA GLY A 229 -8.27 2.41 -10.36
C GLY A 229 -6.77 2.67 -10.49
N THR A 230 -6.37 3.64 -11.34
CA THR A 230 -4.96 3.96 -11.65
C THR A 230 -4.58 5.33 -11.11
N GLN A 231 -5.36 6.38 -11.38
CA GLN A 231 -5.14 7.71 -10.83
C GLN A 231 -5.94 7.87 -9.55
N TRP A 232 -5.23 7.93 -8.43
CA TRP A 232 -5.84 8.16 -7.13
C TRP A 232 -5.83 9.65 -6.78
N PHE A 233 -6.68 10.04 -5.84
CA PHE A 233 -6.71 11.38 -5.22
C PHE A 233 -6.78 11.22 -3.72
N ILE A 234 -5.97 11.99 -2.98
CA ILE A 234 -6.01 11.99 -1.51
C ILE A 234 -7.28 12.72 -1.06
N ASN A 235 -8.10 12.05 -0.25
CA ASN A 235 -9.30 12.62 0.35
C ASN A 235 -9.00 13.12 1.77
N SER A 236 -8.17 12.40 2.52
CA SER A 236 -7.79 12.76 3.89
C SER A 236 -6.49 12.09 4.31
N VAL A 237 -5.77 12.74 5.23
CA VAL A 237 -4.61 12.21 5.95
C VAL A 237 -4.84 12.48 7.43
N VAL A 238 -4.88 11.42 8.25
CA VAL A 238 -5.26 11.48 9.66
C VAL A 238 -4.24 10.74 10.51
N GLU A 239 -3.75 11.39 11.55
CA GLU A 239 -2.95 10.74 12.59
C GLU A 239 -3.88 10.14 13.66
N ALA A 240 -3.95 8.81 13.75
CA ALA A 240 -4.87 8.10 14.65
C ALA A 240 -4.15 7.02 15.50
N PRO A 241 -3.33 7.45 16.48
CA PRO A 241 -2.59 6.53 17.33
C PRO A 241 -3.52 5.65 18.19
N ALA A 242 -4.73 6.11 18.53
CA ALA A 242 -5.69 5.34 19.31
C ALA A 242 -6.17 4.06 18.59
N ILE A 243 -6.24 4.08 17.25
CA ILE A 243 -6.55 2.90 16.43
C ILE A 243 -5.36 1.93 16.43
N SER A 244 -4.14 2.48 16.45
CA SER A 244 -2.89 1.72 16.36
C SER A 244 -2.32 1.29 17.72
N ALA A 245 -2.95 1.67 18.83
CA ALA A 245 -2.44 1.42 20.19
C ALA A 245 -2.71 -0.01 20.71
N GLY A 246 -3.64 -0.74 20.09
CA GLY A 246 -3.97 -2.12 20.45
C GLY A 246 -2.98 -3.14 19.89
N SER A 247 -3.28 -4.44 20.04
CA SER A 247 -2.54 -5.50 19.34
C SER A 247 -3.07 -5.77 17.94
N THR A 248 -4.33 -5.44 17.68
CA THR A 248 -5.06 -5.81 16.47
C THR A 248 -6.05 -4.70 16.11
N MET A 249 -6.19 -4.45 14.82
CA MET A 249 -7.19 -3.61 14.19
C MET A 249 -8.11 -4.49 13.34
N GLU A 250 -9.31 -4.00 13.08
CA GLU A 250 -10.23 -4.61 12.13
C GLU A 250 -10.32 -3.69 10.91
N VAL A 251 -10.03 -4.24 9.73
CA VAL A 251 -10.02 -3.50 8.45
C VAL A 251 -10.91 -4.23 7.45
N GLY A 252 -11.81 -3.51 6.77
CA GLY A 252 -12.70 -4.14 5.81
C GLY A 252 -13.81 -3.24 5.26
N LEU A 253 -14.90 -3.89 4.86
CA LEU A 253 -16.03 -3.32 4.14
C LEU A 253 -17.17 -2.96 5.08
N HIS A 254 -17.71 -1.75 4.96
CA HIS A 254 -18.92 -1.37 5.66
C HIS A 254 -19.92 -0.65 4.76
N PHE A 255 -21.18 -0.68 5.19
CA PHE A 255 -22.29 0.03 4.57
C PHE A 255 -23.12 0.75 5.65
N GLN A 256 -23.57 1.97 5.38
CA GLN A 256 -24.43 2.73 6.28
C GLN A 256 -25.47 3.56 5.52
N MET A 257 -26.54 3.90 6.22
CA MET A 257 -27.62 4.77 5.74
C MET A 257 -28.05 5.73 6.85
N PHE A 258 -28.08 7.03 6.56
CA PHE A 258 -28.52 8.04 7.53
C PHE A 258 -30.05 8.21 7.53
N GLY A 259 -30.71 7.91 6.41
CA GLY A 259 -32.15 8.05 6.22
C GLY A 259 -32.94 6.75 6.38
N ALA A 260 -34.27 6.87 6.35
CA ALA A 260 -35.17 5.74 6.15
C ALA A 260 -35.14 5.30 4.68
N GLY A 261 -35.20 3.99 4.41
CA GLY A 261 -35.31 3.49 3.05
C GLY A 261 -34.60 2.16 2.84
N GLN A 262 -34.47 1.79 1.58
CA GLN A 262 -33.64 0.66 1.14
C GLN A 262 -32.32 1.19 0.63
N GLY A 263 -31.23 0.51 0.96
CA GLY A 263 -29.90 0.83 0.49
C GLY A 263 -29.25 -0.37 -0.15
N GLU A 264 -28.53 -0.16 -1.24
CA GLU A 264 -27.92 -1.24 -2.00
C GLU A 264 -26.54 -0.81 -2.52
N VAL A 265 -25.54 -1.68 -2.33
CA VAL A 265 -24.23 -1.54 -2.95
C VAL A 265 -23.72 -2.88 -3.47
N ASP A 266 -23.11 -2.82 -4.65
CA ASP A 266 -22.40 -3.90 -5.31
C ASP A 266 -20.89 -3.63 -5.22
N VAL A 267 -20.16 -4.54 -4.58
CA VAL A 267 -18.70 -4.50 -4.48
C VAL A 267 -18.13 -5.58 -5.38
N ASP A 268 -17.25 -5.19 -6.31
CA ASP A 268 -16.63 -6.10 -7.28
C ASP A 268 -15.52 -6.92 -6.62
N TRP A 269 -14.59 -6.25 -5.95
CA TRP A 269 -13.50 -6.92 -5.25
C TRP A 269 -13.01 -6.11 -4.04
N PHE A 270 -12.35 -6.82 -3.13
CA PHE A 270 -11.57 -6.27 -2.03
C PHE A 270 -10.15 -6.84 -2.04
N SER A 271 -9.16 -5.99 -1.82
CA SER A 271 -7.79 -6.42 -1.56
C SER A 271 -7.20 -5.69 -0.37
N ILE A 272 -6.44 -6.40 0.45
CA ILE A 272 -5.62 -5.78 1.49
C ILE A 272 -4.22 -6.40 1.48
N PHE A 273 -3.23 -5.53 1.49
CA PHE A 273 -1.86 -5.89 1.78
C PHE A 273 -1.55 -5.55 3.24
N VAL A 274 -0.96 -6.48 4.00
CA VAL A 274 -0.58 -6.29 5.41
C VAL A 274 0.92 -6.51 5.57
N GLY A 275 1.58 -5.58 6.26
CA GLY A 275 3.01 -5.56 6.54
C GLY A 275 3.77 -4.52 5.73
N ALA A 276 5.08 -4.73 5.58
CA ALA A 276 5.97 -3.86 4.81
C ALA A 276 5.44 -3.66 3.39
N GLN A 277 5.00 -2.44 3.09
CA GLN A 277 4.26 -2.09 1.88
C GLN A 277 4.91 -2.67 0.62
N PRO A 278 4.12 -3.16 -0.35
CA PRO A 278 4.70 -3.61 -1.60
C PRO A 278 5.42 -2.41 -2.22
N PRO A 279 6.59 -2.64 -2.85
CA PRO A 279 7.27 -1.56 -3.51
C PRO A 279 6.34 -0.89 -4.52
N THR A 280 6.27 0.45 -4.51
CA THR A 280 5.44 1.20 -5.45
C THR A 280 6.21 1.37 -6.74
N ASP A 281 5.65 0.92 -7.86
CA ASP A 281 6.29 1.02 -9.17
C ASP A 281 6.06 2.40 -9.80
N PHE A 282 7.15 3.00 -10.30
CA PHE A 282 7.16 4.26 -11.04
C PHE A 282 7.83 4.03 -12.40
N LEU A 283 7.04 3.92 -13.45
CA LEU A 283 7.52 3.76 -14.82
C LEU A 283 7.73 5.13 -15.48
N TRP A 284 8.93 5.39 -15.99
CA TRP A 284 9.21 6.60 -16.74
C TRP A 284 8.41 6.64 -18.05
N SER A 285 7.59 7.69 -18.24
CA SER A 285 6.62 7.76 -19.35
C SER A 285 7.11 8.56 -20.56
N ARG A 286 8.21 9.31 -20.42
CA ARG A 286 8.67 10.23 -21.46
C ARG A 286 9.69 9.62 -22.40
N THR A 287 9.51 9.87 -23.69
CA THR A 287 10.45 9.47 -24.77
C THR A 287 11.63 10.42 -24.96
N ASP A 288 11.64 11.56 -24.27
CA ASP A 288 12.67 12.59 -24.29
C ASP A 288 13.19 12.86 -22.86
N ALA A 289 13.91 13.98 -22.68
CA ALA A 289 14.38 14.37 -21.36
C ALA A 289 13.26 14.91 -20.47
N GLY A 290 13.35 14.71 -19.15
CA GLY A 290 12.37 15.24 -18.21
C GLY A 290 12.87 15.27 -16.77
N ALA A 291 12.17 16.07 -15.95
CA ALA A 291 12.46 16.19 -14.53
C ALA A 291 11.95 14.97 -13.75
N TRP A 292 12.76 14.48 -12.83
CA TRP A 292 12.37 13.44 -11.88
C TRP A 292 11.21 13.90 -10.99
N GLY A 293 11.25 15.14 -10.49
CA GLY A 293 10.21 15.68 -9.59
C GLY A 293 8.86 15.98 -10.25
N THR A 294 8.74 15.86 -11.58
CA THR A 294 7.47 16.13 -12.28
C THR A 294 6.64 14.87 -12.34
N ALA A 295 5.58 14.82 -11.52
CA ALA A 295 4.67 13.67 -11.38
C ALA A 295 4.13 13.13 -12.70
N THR A 296 3.81 13.99 -13.68
CA THR A 296 3.27 13.56 -14.99
C THR A 296 4.28 12.83 -15.87
N ASN A 297 5.56 12.78 -15.49
CA ASN A 297 6.59 12.03 -16.19
C ASN A 297 6.65 10.56 -15.75
N TRP A 298 5.83 10.16 -14.77
CA TRP A 298 5.79 8.83 -14.20
C TRP A 298 4.39 8.23 -14.36
N VAL A 299 4.34 6.97 -14.79
CA VAL A 299 3.18 6.11 -14.65
C VAL A 299 3.34 5.34 -13.35
N THR A 300 2.33 5.40 -12.51
CA THR A 300 2.25 4.67 -11.24
C THR A 300 0.95 3.89 -11.20
N ASP A 301 0.90 2.83 -10.40
CA ASP A 301 -0.38 2.17 -10.05
C ASP A 301 -1.27 3.05 -9.14
N THR A 302 -0.71 4.18 -8.69
CA THR A 302 -1.35 5.16 -7.83
C THR A 302 -1.53 6.54 -8.52
N THR A 303 -1.96 7.56 -7.75
CA THR A 303 -1.96 8.98 -8.12
C THR A 303 -0.68 9.34 -8.91
N PRO A 304 -0.73 10.15 -9.99
CA PRO A 304 0.47 10.71 -10.58
C PRO A 304 1.35 11.34 -9.49
N ALA A 305 2.51 10.75 -9.27
CA ALA A 305 3.46 11.15 -8.25
C ALA A 305 4.88 10.93 -8.77
N SER A 306 5.82 11.73 -8.31
CA SER A 306 7.25 11.47 -8.54
C SER A 306 7.78 10.48 -7.50
N PRO A 307 8.65 9.53 -7.89
CA PRO A 307 9.25 8.60 -6.93
C PRO A 307 10.11 9.37 -5.93
N ASN A 308 9.79 9.28 -4.64
CA ASN A 308 10.62 9.87 -3.59
C ASN A 308 10.38 9.17 -2.24
N SER A 309 10.57 7.86 -2.19
CA SER A 309 10.38 7.04 -0.98
C SER A 309 11.26 5.80 -0.98
N ASN A 310 11.50 5.25 0.21
CA ASN A 310 12.26 4.00 0.41
C ASN A 310 11.47 2.72 0.06
N ILE A 311 10.29 2.88 -0.57
CA ILE A 311 9.51 1.82 -1.22
C ILE A 311 9.43 2.00 -2.74
N ALA A 312 9.93 3.10 -3.31
CA ALA A 312 9.79 3.38 -4.73
C ALA A 312 10.70 2.51 -5.60
N VAL A 313 10.11 1.78 -6.55
CA VAL A 313 10.81 1.05 -7.61
C VAL A 313 10.67 1.83 -8.89
N VAL A 314 11.77 2.43 -9.33
CA VAL A 314 11.81 3.28 -10.51
C VAL A 314 12.20 2.43 -11.71
N ARG A 315 11.34 2.42 -12.74
CA ARG A 315 11.51 1.59 -13.94
C ARG A 315 11.76 2.45 -15.17
N PHE A 316 12.80 2.10 -15.89
CA PHE A 316 13.21 2.67 -17.16
C PHE A 316 13.11 1.57 -18.23
N GLU A 317 11.93 1.45 -18.85
CA GLU A 317 11.61 0.37 -19.79
C GLU A 317 11.70 0.83 -21.26
N ASP A 318 11.37 -0.05 -22.20
CA ASP A 318 11.41 0.18 -23.64
C ASP A 318 10.23 1.00 -24.21
N SER A 319 9.57 1.80 -23.37
CA SER A 319 8.53 2.74 -23.81
C SER A 319 9.07 3.89 -24.70
N ASN A 320 10.40 3.98 -24.82
CA ASN A 320 11.09 5.09 -25.46
C ASN A 320 11.71 4.71 -26.80
N ALA A 321 11.41 5.49 -27.85
CA ALA A 321 11.99 5.29 -29.19
C ALA A 321 13.47 5.69 -29.32
N GLY A 322 14.13 6.10 -28.24
CA GLY A 322 15.52 6.54 -28.23
C GLY A 322 16.07 6.89 -26.84
N PRO A 323 17.33 7.37 -26.74
CA PRO A 323 17.94 7.72 -25.47
C PRO A 323 17.19 8.81 -24.72
N SER A 324 17.07 8.68 -23.39
CA SER A 324 16.38 9.65 -22.53
C SER A 324 17.27 10.10 -21.36
N THR A 325 17.10 11.35 -20.93
CA THR A 325 17.77 11.91 -19.76
C THR A 325 16.75 12.27 -18.70
N VAL A 326 16.87 11.66 -17.52
CA VAL A 326 16.07 11.99 -16.34
C VAL A 326 16.92 12.89 -15.45
N TYR A 327 16.54 14.15 -15.31
CA TYR A 327 17.28 15.09 -14.46
C TYR A 327 16.64 15.22 -13.08
N THR A 328 17.46 15.16 -12.04
CA THR A 328 17.08 15.38 -10.64
C THR A 328 17.83 16.58 -10.08
N ASP A 329 17.09 17.65 -9.76
CA ASP A 329 17.64 18.89 -9.19
C ASP A 329 17.35 19.06 -7.70
N ALA A 330 16.74 18.04 -7.11
CA ALA A 330 16.53 17.90 -5.68
C ALA A 330 16.97 16.49 -5.23
N ASP A 331 17.22 16.35 -3.94
CA ASP A 331 17.51 15.05 -3.36
C ASP A 331 16.26 14.17 -3.39
N VAL A 332 16.43 12.92 -3.81
CA VAL A 332 15.34 11.95 -3.94
C VAL A 332 15.74 10.62 -3.31
N THR A 333 14.75 9.89 -2.83
CA THR A 333 14.92 8.53 -2.29
C THR A 333 14.22 7.51 -3.19
N ALA A 334 14.87 6.38 -3.45
CA ALA A 334 14.29 5.24 -4.13
C ALA A 334 14.74 3.93 -3.48
N LYS A 335 13.87 2.93 -3.48
CA LYS A 335 14.24 1.56 -3.11
C LYS A 335 15.08 0.90 -4.20
N ARG A 336 14.69 1.11 -5.46
CA ARG A 336 15.31 0.42 -6.58
C ARG A 336 15.24 1.23 -7.86
N LEU A 337 16.29 1.12 -8.67
CA LEU A 337 16.30 1.56 -10.07
C LEU A 337 16.37 0.34 -10.97
N GLN A 338 15.50 0.24 -11.97
CA GLN A 338 15.47 -0.87 -12.91
C GLN A 338 15.59 -0.33 -14.33
N PHE A 339 16.61 -0.76 -15.04
CA PHE A 339 16.86 -0.42 -16.42
C PHE A 339 16.62 -1.66 -17.28
N ASP A 340 15.57 -1.61 -18.09
CA ASP A 340 15.26 -2.65 -19.06
C ASP A 340 14.88 -2.01 -20.41
N SER A 341 15.88 -1.39 -21.03
CA SER A 341 15.75 -0.87 -22.38
C SER A 341 17.06 -1.03 -23.14
N PRO A 342 17.03 -1.35 -24.45
CA PRO A 342 18.20 -1.23 -25.30
C PRO A 342 18.67 0.23 -25.45
N ASN A 343 17.77 1.20 -25.22
CA ASN A 343 18.07 2.62 -25.31
C ASN A 343 18.71 3.14 -24.03
N LYS A 344 19.69 4.05 -24.17
CA LYS A 344 20.40 4.63 -23.03
C LYS A 344 19.46 5.50 -22.20
N TYR A 345 19.45 5.25 -20.90
CA TYR A 345 18.94 6.19 -19.90
C TYR A 345 20.12 6.82 -19.16
N ALA A 346 20.06 8.15 -19.03
CA ALA A 346 21.02 8.93 -18.26
C ALA A 346 20.30 9.61 -17.10
N VAL A 347 20.65 9.27 -15.86
CA VAL A 347 20.12 9.95 -14.68
C VAL A 347 21.12 11.01 -14.22
N ALA A 348 20.80 12.28 -14.42
CA ALA A 348 21.71 13.41 -14.25
C ALA A 348 21.12 14.50 -13.35
N GLY A 349 21.83 15.60 -13.14
CA GLY A 349 21.36 16.74 -12.36
C GLY A 349 22.16 17.00 -11.09
N THR A 350 21.72 18.00 -10.33
CA THR A 350 22.44 18.51 -9.15
C THR A 350 22.04 17.87 -7.82
N GLY A 351 20.90 17.20 -7.78
CA GLY A 351 20.43 16.47 -6.59
C GLY A 351 21.23 15.21 -6.28
N VAL A 352 20.86 14.54 -5.20
CA VAL A 352 21.37 13.23 -4.77
C VAL A 352 20.29 12.17 -4.91
N ILE A 353 20.64 10.99 -5.42
CA ILE A 353 19.80 9.79 -5.30
C ILE A 353 20.25 9.01 -4.06
N THR A 354 19.32 8.79 -3.13
CA THR A 354 19.51 7.93 -1.97
C THR A 354 18.83 6.59 -2.23
N LEU A 355 19.60 5.50 -2.21
CA LEU A 355 19.08 4.14 -2.25
C LEU A 355 18.85 3.64 -0.83
N GLU A 356 17.57 3.45 -0.50
CA GLU A 356 17.12 3.05 0.83
C GLU A 356 15.95 2.09 0.71
N ALA A 357 15.97 1.00 1.48
CA ALA A 357 14.87 0.06 1.55
C ALA A 357 14.22 0.12 2.94
N ASP A 358 12.90 0.28 2.97
CA ASP A 358 12.07 0.06 4.15
C ASP A 358 12.22 -1.36 4.72
N ALA A 359 12.39 -2.34 3.83
CA ALA A 359 12.63 -3.74 4.13
C ALA A 359 13.50 -4.40 3.06
N GLY A 360 14.43 -5.25 3.49
CA GLY A 360 15.35 -5.97 2.62
C GLY A 360 16.54 -5.12 2.16
N ALA A 361 16.92 -5.27 0.90
CA ALA A 361 18.04 -4.54 0.28
C ALA A 361 17.53 -3.60 -0.81
N ALA A 362 18.16 -2.43 -0.92
CA ALA A 362 17.97 -1.54 -2.05
C ALA A 362 18.70 -2.12 -3.29
N GLY A 363 18.48 -1.56 -4.48
CA GLY A 363 19.19 -2.08 -5.65
C GLY A 363 19.19 -1.27 -6.92
N ILE A 364 20.05 -1.69 -7.84
CA ILE A 364 20.02 -1.28 -9.24
C ILE A 364 20.08 -2.54 -10.10
N ASP A 365 19.05 -2.75 -10.90
CA ASP A 365 18.99 -3.84 -11.86
C ASP A 365 19.15 -3.27 -13.28
N VAL A 366 20.04 -3.87 -14.07
CA VAL A 366 20.22 -3.54 -15.49
C VAL A 366 20.10 -4.81 -16.31
N THR A 367 18.95 -5.00 -16.94
CA THR A 367 18.60 -6.22 -17.68
C THR A 367 19.04 -6.14 -19.14
N SER A 368 19.08 -4.94 -19.71
CA SER A 368 19.48 -4.69 -21.09
C SER A 368 20.15 -3.32 -21.21
N GLY A 369 20.77 -3.01 -22.36
CA GLY A 369 21.30 -1.68 -22.66
C GLY A 369 22.58 -1.26 -21.94
N SER A 370 22.92 0.03 -22.09
CA SER A 370 24.05 0.67 -21.43
C SER A 370 23.59 2.01 -20.87
N HIS A 371 23.53 2.10 -19.54
CA HIS A 371 22.90 3.21 -18.82
C HIS A 371 23.91 3.92 -17.92
N GLU A 372 23.61 5.16 -17.57
CA GLU A 372 24.48 5.97 -16.72
C GLU A 372 23.76 6.69 -15.60
N ILE A 373 24.44 6.81 -14.46
CA ILE A 373 24.07 7.65 -13.34
C ILE A 373 25.16 8.70 -13.19
N GLN A 374 24.82 9.94 -13.53
CA GLN A 374 25.68 11.12 -13.46
C GLN A 374 25.36 12.02 -12.25
N THR A 375 24.29 11.74 -11.52
CA THR A 375 24.01 12.33 -10.20
C THR A 375 24.79 11.60 -9.10
N LYS A 376 24.91 12.23 -7.92
CA LYS A 376 25.51 11.59 -6.74
C LYS A 376 24.60 10.46 -6.26
N LEU A 377 25.21 9.35 -5.85
CA LEU A 377 24.50 8.19 -5.32
C LEU A 377 24.92 7.93 -3.87
N VAL A 378 23.96 7.80 -2.96
CA VAL A 378 24.17 7.48 -1.54
C VAL A 378 23.42 6.20 -1.22
N LEU A 379 24.02 5.29 -0.44
CA LEU A 379 23.36 4.07 0.03
C LEU A 379 23.02 4.18 1.51
N ASN A 380 21.73 4.16 1.87
CA ASN A 380 21.28 4.11 3.26
C ASN A 380 20.91 2.70 3.72
N SER A 381 21.01 1.71 2.83
CA SER A 381 20.80 0.30 3.13
C SER A 381 21.81 -0.55 2.36
N GLY A 382 21.95 -1.83 2.76
CA GLY A 382 22.64 -2.82 1.93
C GLY A 382 22.04 -2.82 0.52
N THR A 383 22.89 -2.74 -0.51
CA THR A 383 22.46 -2.50 -1.89
C THR A 383 23.06 -3.54 -2.82
N ALA A 384 22.24 -4.06 -3.74
CA ALA A 384 22.69 -4.96 -4.79
C ALA A 384 22.65 -4.29 -6.17
N PHE A 385 23.76 -4.34 -6.90
CA PHE A 385 23.78 -4.06 -8.34
C PHE A 385 23.79 -5.38 -9.10
N SER A 386 22.81 -5.58 -9.97
CA SER A 386 22.69 -6.75 -10.84
C SER A 386 22.72 -6.31 -12.30
N VAL A 387 23.74 -6.72 -13.04
CA VAL A 387 23.90 -6.33 -14.45
C VAL A 387 23.94 -7.58 -15.33
N ALA A 388 22.94 -7.74 -16.19
CA ALA A 388 22.79 -8.88 -17.09
C ALA A 388 23.90 -8.95 -18.15
N ALA A 389 24.07 -10.13 -18.75
CA ALA A 389 25.06 -10.34 -19.80
C ALA A 389 24.84 -9.38 -20.98
N GLY A 390 25.90 -8.69 -21.41
CA GLY A 390 25.84 -7.70 -22.48
C GLY A 390 25.33 -6.32 -22.07
N ALA A 391 24.82 -6.17 -20.84
CA ALA A 391 24.39 -4.89 -20.30
C ALA A 391 25.52 -4.16 -19.52
N ARG A 392 25.33 -2.86 -19.30
CA ARG A 392 26.32 -2.00 -18.62
C ARG A 392 25.66 -0.92 -17.76
N LEU A 393 26.22 -0.71 -16.58
CA LEU A 393 25.92 0.42 -15.69
C LEU A 393 27.18 1.27 -15.49
N ASP A 394 27.11 2.57 -15.81
CA ASP A 394 28.17 3.53 -15.56
C ASP A 394 27.79 4.51 -14.44
N ILE A 395 28.55 4.53 -13.35
CA ILE A 395 28.44 5.52 -12.28
C ILE A 395 29.51 6.59 -12.51
N ASN A 396 29.07 7.76 -12.97
CA ASN A 396 29.93 8.84 -13.46
C ASN A 396 30.14 9.98 -12.44
N ASN A 397 29.54 9.86 -11.25
CA ASN A 397 29.69 10.82 -10.15
C ASN A 397 30.00 10.08 -8.85
N SER A 398 30.02 10.78 -7.71
CA SER A 398 30.36 10.18 -6.42
C SER A 398 29.34 9.12 -6.00
N LEU A 399 29.85 7.98 -5.55
CA LEU A 399 29.09 6.91 -4.91
C LEU A 399 29.51 6.81 -3.43
N ASN A 400 28.60 7.08 -2.51
CA ASN A 400 28.85 6.98 -1.07
C ASN A 400 28.06 5.80 -0.49
N LEU A 401 28.75 4.80 0.08
CA LEU A 401 28.09 3.64 0.67
C LEU A 401 27.56 3.90 2.08
N ASN A 402 27.95 5.01 2.72
CA ASN A 402 27.53 5.39 4.07
C ASN A 402 27.70 4.27 5.12
N GLY A 403 28.77 3.47 4.99
CA GLY A 403 29.02 2.32 5.86
C GLY A 403 28.26 1.04 5.50
N ASN A 404 27.48 1.01 4.42
CA ASN A 404 26.73 -0.15 3.96
C ASN A 404 27.53 -1.05 2.99
N THR A 405 27.06 -2.29 2.83
CA THR A 405 27.59 -3.21 1.82
C THR A 405 26.96 -2.96 0.46
N LEU A 406 27.78 -2.76 -0.57
CA LEU A 406 27.42 -2.84 -1.97
C LEU A 406 27.81 -4.21 -2.52
N THR A 407 26.84 -4.98 -3.01
CA THR A 407 27.09 -6.26 -3.70
C THR A 407 26.92 -6.06 -5.20
N THR A 408 27.92 -6.38 -6.00
CA THR A 408 27.81 -6.37 -7.46
C THR A 408 27.72 -7.81 -7.99
N SER A 409 26.81 -8.07 -8.91
CA SER A 409 26.51 -9.39 -9.46
C SER A 409 26.09 -9.35 -10.93
N GLY A 410 26.03 -10.51 -11.57
CA GLY A 410 25.68 -10.66 -12.98
C GLY A 410 26.90 -10.67 -13.91
N ALA A 411 26.68 -11.07 -15.16
CA ALA A 411 27.73 -11.24 -16.18
C ALA A 411 28.01 -9.96 -16.99
N GLY A 412 27.27 -8.89 -16.74
CA GLY A 412 27.49 -7.57 -17.33
C GLY A 412 28.58 -6.78 -16.62
N VAL A 413 28.57 -5.47 -16.85
CA VAL A 413 29.64 -4.57 -16.41
C VAL A 413 29.12 -3.44 -15.54
N VAL A 414 29.74 -3.27 -14.37
CA VAL A 414 29.60 -2.06 -13.53
C VAL A 414 30.88 -1.24 -13.69
N SER A 415 30.77 0.01 -14.14
CA SER A 415 31.90 0.94 -14.18
C SER A 415 31.76 2.04 -13.13
N ILE A 416 32.74 2.18 -12.25
CA ILE A 416 32.84 3.31 -11.32
C ILE A 416 33.90 4.27 -11.87
N ASN A 417 33.45 5.41 -12.41
CA ASN A 417 34.33 6.35 -13.12
C ASN A 417 34.75 7.55 -12.27
N ASN A 418 34.37 7.57 -10.99
CA ASN A 418 34.67 8.64 -10.04
C ASN A 418 34.98 8.07 -8.64
N ASN A 419 34.82 8.87 -7.60
CA ASN A 419 35.06 8.48 -6.22
C ASN A 419 33.94 7.57 -5.69
N LEU A 420 34.30 6.37 -5.24
CA LEU A 420 33.50 5.56 -4.34
C LEU A 420 34.06 5.73 -2.92
N ASP A 421 33.22 6.18 -1.99
CA ASP A 421 33.54 6.27 -0.56
C ASP A 421 32.75 5.21 0.20
N ALA A 422 33.44 4.25 0.82
CA ALA A 422 32.78 3.19 1.57
C ALA A 422 32.31 3.66 2.96
N GLY A 423 32.92 4.70 3.52
CA GLY A 423 32.80 5.02 4.94
C GLY A 423 33.49 3.99 5.85
N SER A 424 33.35 4.12 7.17
CA SER A 424 34.13 3.35 8.15
C SER A 424 33.82 1.86 8.25
N ALA A 425 32.68 1.41 7.70
CA ALA A 425 32.22 0.01 7.74
C ALA A 425 31.72 -0.51 6.39
N GLY A 426 31.80 0.30 5.33
CA GLY A 426 31.26 -0.08 4.03
C GLY A 426 32.16 -1.08 3.33
N LEU A 427 31.54 -1.91 2.51
CA LEU A 427 32.19 -3.01 1.81
C LEU A 427 31.69 -3.07 0.37
N VAL A 428 32.60 -3.19 -0.59
CA VAL A 428 32.25 -3.60 -1.96
C VAL A 428 32.47 -5.11 -2.08
N ALA A 429 31.40 -5.89 -2.16
CA ALA A 429 31.41 -7.33 -2.36
C ALA A 429 31.16 -7.66 -3.84
N ASN A 430 32.24 -7.88 -4.60
CA ASN A 430 32.17 -8.06 -6.06
C ASN A 430 32.09 -9.53 -6.48
N THR A 431 31.04 -9.87 -7.23
CA THR A 431 30.91 -11.13 -7.99
C THR A 431 30.70 -10.89 -9.50
N ALA A 432 30.71 -9.63 -9.94
CA ALA A 432 30.54 -9.21 -11.33
C ALA A 432 31.85 -8.72 -11.96
N ARG A 433 31.77 -8.18 -13.18
CA ARG A 433 32.86 -7.38 -13.75
C ARG A 433 32.76 -5.94 -13.28
N LEU A 434 33.64 -5.57 -12.36
CA LEU A 434 33.85 -4.20 -11.88
C LEU A 434 35.01 -3.56 -12.65
N GLN A 435 34.80 -2.36 -13.18
CA GLN A 435 35.82 -1.60 -13.89
C GLN A 435 35.65 -0.10 -13.67
N GLY A 436 36.42 0.71 -14.40
CA GLY A 436 36.26 2.17 -14.45
C GLY A 436 37.55 2.91 -14.19
N SER A 437 37.49 4.23 -14.29
CA SER A 437 38.63 5.13 -14.02
C SER A 437 38.64 5.71 -12.60
N GLY A 438 37.68 5.30 -11.76
CA GLY A 438 37.48 5.82 -10.42
C GLY A 438 38.43 5.25 -9.36
N VAL A 439 38.17 5.64 -8.11
CA VAL A 439 38.89 5.19 -6.91
C VAL A 439 37.88 4.60 -5.93
N ILE A 440 38.21 3.47 -5.30
CA ILE A 440 37.44 2.87 -4.21
C ILE A 440 38.16 3.18 -2.91
N ASN A 441 37.61 4.09 -2.09
CA ASN A 441 38.15 4.42 -0.77
C ASN A 441 37.46 3.56 0.29
N GLY A 442 37.93 2.32 0.44
CA GLY A 442 37.40 1.38 1.41
C GLY A 442 37.72 -0.06 1.05
N ASP A 443 37.04 -0.99 1.73
CA ASP A 443 37.27 -2.41 1.53
C ASP A 443 36.60 -2.91 0.25
N LEU A 444 37.38 -3.61 -0.58
CA LEU A 444 36.92 -4.35 -1.74
C LEU A 444 37.17 -5.85 -1.53
N GLN A 445 36.11 -6.63 -1.43
CA GLN A 445 36.16 -8.08 -1.49
C GLN A 445 35.80 -8.54 -2.90
N ASN A 446 36.81 -9.02 -3.64
CA ASN A 446 36.60 -9.66 -4.93
C ASN A 446 36.32 -11.16 -4.72
N ASN A 447 35.04 -11.51 -4.65
CA ASN A 447 34.57 -12.87 -4.40
C ASN A 447 34.68 -13.76 -5.66
N SER A 448 34.44 -15.07 -5.51
CA SER A 448 34.49 -16.02 -6.63
C SER A 448 33.58 -15.57 -7.78
N GLY A 449 34.15 -15.46 -8.98
CA GLY A 449 33.46 -14.96 -10.18
C GLY A 449 33.62 -13.46 -10.43
N GLY A 450 34.05 -12.69 -9.43
CA GLY A 450 34.35 -11.28 -9.56
C GLY A 450 35.60 -11.03 -10.41
N ILE A 451 35.47 -10.13 -11.40
CA ILE A 451 36.58 -9.63 -12.19
C ILE A 451 36.73 -8.14 -11.86
N VAL A 452 37.92 -7.71 -11.47
CA VAL A 452 38.26 -6.30 -11.38
C VAL A 452 39.22 -5.97 -12.51
N SER A 453 38.84 -5.05 -13.38
CA SER A 453 39.67 -4.63 -14.52
C SER A 453 40.02 -3.16 -14.40
N PRO A 454 41.26 -2.75 -14.69
CA PRO A 454 41.55 -1.34 -14.87
C PRO A 454 40.65 -0.81 -15.99
N GLY A 455 40.00 0.33 -15.79
CA GLY A 455 39.32 1.04 -16.87
C GLY A 455 40.32 1.62 -17.87
N ASN A 456 39.95 2.70 -18.53
CA ASN A 456 40.83 3.36 -19.52
C ASN A 456 41.98 4.16 -18.87
N SER A 457 42.14 4.11 -17.55
CA SER A 457 43.21 4.78 -16.84
C SER A 457 44.42 3.84 -16.67
N PRO A 458 45.66 4.27 -16.95
CA PRO A 458 46.89 3.50 -16.71
C PRO A 458 47.19 3.16 -15.23
N GLY A 459 46.21 3.25 -14.33
CA GLY A 459 46.39 3.08 -12.89
C GLY A 459 46.55 1.62 -12.47
N ALA A 460 47.44 1.40 -11.50
CA ALA A 460 47.49 0.14 -10.77
C ALA A 460 46.26 0.03 -9.84
N LEU A 461 45.68 -1.17 -9.71
CA LEU A 461 44.87 -1.51 -8.55
C LEU A 461 45.80 -1.50 -7.34
N THR A 462 45.68 -0.50 -6.48
CA THR A 462 46.42 -0.40 -5.22
C THR A 462 45.51 -0.71 -4.05
#